data_AF-A0A971SYD2-F1
#
_entry.id   AF-A0A971SYD2-F1
#
_cell.length_a   1.000
_cell.length_b   1.000
_cell.length_c   1.000
_cell.angle_alpha   90.00
_cell.angle_beta   90.00
_cell.angle_gamma   90.00
#
_symmetry.space_group_name_H-M   'P 1'
#
loop_
_entity.id
_entity.type
_entity.pdbx_description
1 polymer ?
#
loop_
_entity_poly.entity_id
_entity_poly.type
_entity_poly.pdbx_seq_one_letter_code
_entity_poly.pdbx_strand_id
1 'polypeptide(L)'
;MNNSSCSIIQDLLPLYEDKVLSPKTAEVVKHHLEKCSECREYRTHIHHVVRAMQNQNARNNYRYSEVVRKIRRSFLIELAVGAAVFSFACAALIKLASRE
;
A
#
# COMPACT_ATOMS: atom_id res chain seq x y z
N MET A 1 17.34 4.89 35.05
CA MET A 1 16.41 5.51 34.07
C MET A 1 15.06 4.83 34.20
N ASN A 2 13.96 5.59 34.18
CA ASN A 2 12.62 5.06 34.49
C ASN A 2 12.16 4.10 33.40
N ASN A 3 12.11 2.80 33.72
CA ASN A 3 11.71 1.72 32.82
C ASN A 3 10.38 2.01 32.09
N SER A 4 9.40 2.58 32.80
CA SER A 4 8.11 2.97 32.21
C SER A 4 8.22 3.99 31.08
N SER A 5 9.15 4.95 31.17
CA SER A 5 9.34 5.94 30.10
C SER A 5 9.97 5.32 28.85
N CYS A 6 10.84 4.32 29.02
CA CYS A 6 11.49 3.65 27.90
C CYS A 6 10.49 2.83 27.09
N SER A 7 9.56 2.11 27.74
CA SER A 7 8.52 1.34 27.04
C SER A 7 7.68 2.20 26.09
N ILE A 8 7.21 3.36 26.55
CA ILE A 8 6.45 4.30 25.73
C ILE A 8 7.27 4.80 24.54
N ILE A 9 8.55 5.11 24.76
CA ILE A 9 9.43 5.56 23.67
C ILE A 9 9.65 4.45 22.66
N GLN A 10 9.89 3.22 23.11
CA GLN A 10 10.07 2.06 22.23
C GLN A 10 8.84 1.78 21.36
N ASP A 11 7.63 1.91 21.90
CA ASP A 11 6.38 1.78 21.14
C ASP A 11 6.20 2.89 20.09
N LEU A 12 6.72 4.09 20.37
CA LEU A 12 6.65 5.24 19.46
C LEU A 12 7.77 5.25 18.41
N LEU A 13 8.87 4.51 18.63
CA LEU A 13 10.02 4.55 17.73
C LEU A 13 9.72 4.11 16.28
N PRO A 14 8.88 3.09 16.00
CA PRO A 14 8.47 2.80 14.62
C PRO A 14 7.83 4.00 13.93
N LEU A 15 6.91 4.69 14.63
CA LEU A 15 6.23 5.88 14.13
C LEU A 15 7.17 7.09 14.01
N TYR A 16 8.18 7.17 14.87
CA TYR A 16 9.23 8.18 14.81
C TYR A 16 10.10 8.01 13.56
N GLU A 17 10.48 6.77 13.22
CA GLU A 17 11.21 6.46 11.97
C GLU A 17 10.39 6.77 10.71
N ASP A 18 9.08 6.50 10.75
CA ASP A 18 8.15 6.83 9.68
C ASP A 18 7.86 8.35 9.58
N LYS A 19 8.36 9.17 10.52
CA LYS A 19 8.15 10.63 10.58
C LYS A 19 6.67 11.05 10.58
N VAL A 20 5.80 10.21 11.16
CA VAL A 20 4.35 10.46 11.24
C VAL A 20 3.90 11.03 12.59
N LEU A 21 4.80 11.13 13.56
CA LEU A 21 4.51 11.72 14.86
C LEU A 21 4.27 13.23 14.76
N SER A 22 3.39 13.75 15.63
CA SER A 22 3.24 15.20 15.78
C SER A 22 4.58 15.84 16.19
N PRO A 23 4.85 17.10 15.83
CA PRO A 23 6.11 17.78 16.18
C PRO A 23 6.40 17.74 17.69
N LYS A 24 5.36 17.93 18.51
CA LYS A 24 5.46 17.89 19.97
C LYS A 24 5.87 16.51 20.48
N THR A 25 5.27 15.45 19.94
CA THR A 25 5.61 14.06 20.33
C THR A 25 7.01 13.68 19.85
N ALA A 26 7.38 14.09 18.63
CA ALA A 26 8.71 13.83 18.07
C ALA A 26 9.82 14.47 18.91
N GLU A 27 9.62 15.68 19.43
CA GLU A 27 10.60 16.34 20.31
C GLU A 27 10.79 15.59 21.63
N VAL A 28 9.71 15.06 22.22
CA VAL A 28 9.79 14.21 23.43
C VAL A 28 10.64 12.96 23.17
N VAL A 29 10.40 12.28 22.03
CA VAL A 29 11.17 11.09 21.65
C VAL A 29 12.65 11.45 21.42
N LYS A 30 12.92 12.53 20.70
CA LYS A 30 14.28 13.01 20.43
C LYS A 30 15.02 13.31 21.74
N HIS A 31 14.41 14.06 22.64
CA HIS A 31 15.01 14.41 23.93
C HIS A 31 15.32 13.17 24.79
N HIS A 32 14.45 12.15 24.74
CA HIS A 32 14.71 10.89 25.42
C HIS A 32 15.91 10.14 24.79
N LEU A 33 15.98 10.08 23.46
CA LEU A 33 17.07 9.44 22.74
C LEU A 33 18.43 10.11 22.97
N GLU A 34 18.49 11.41 23.26
CA GLU A 34 19.73 12.10 23.64
C GLU A 34 20.29 11.55 24.97
N LYS A 35 19.41 11.18 25.90
CA LYS A 35 19.79 10.79 27.26
C LYS A 35 19.88 9.28 27.45
N CYS A 36 19.05 8.48 26.79
CA CYS A 36 18.95 7.04 27.02
C CYS A 36 19.69 6.21 25.95
N SER A 37 20.72 5.47 26.36
CA SER A 37 21.46 4.54 25.48
C SER A 37 20.63 3.33 25.05
N GLU A 38 19.84 2.77 25.95
CA GLU A 38 19.01 1.58 25.68
C GLU A 38 17.99 1.85 24.56
N CYS A 39 17.32 3.01 24.60
CA CYS A 39 16.39 3.39 23.53
C CYS A 39 17.10 3.70 22.20
N ARG A 40 18.35 4.20 22.23
CA ARG A 40 19.15 4.37 21.00
C ARG A 40 19.51 3.04 20.36
N GLU A 41 19.89 2.05 21.17
CA GLU A 41 20.18 0.70 20.69
C GLU A 41 18.93 -0.02 20.18
N TYR A 42 17.80 0.12 20.88
CA TYR A 42 16.54 -0.41 20.39
C TYR A 42 16.13 0.22 19.05
N ARG A 43 16.32 1.55 18.91
CA ARG A 43 16.05 2.28 17.67
C ARG A 43 16.84 1.72 16.48
N THR A 44 18.13 1.42 16.65
CA THR A 44 18.93 0.85 15.56
C THR A 44 18.44 -0.55 15.18
N HIS A 45 18.04 -1.36 16.15
CA HIS A 45 17.47 -2.69 15.91
C HIS A 45 16.18 -2.62 15.08
N ILE A 46 15.23 -1.75 15.46
CA ILE A 46 13.94 -1.68 14.77
C ILE A 46 14.01 -0.95 13.42
N HIS A 47 14.97 -0.06 13.20
CA HIS A 47 15.11 0.69 11.94
C HIS A 47 15.24 -0.27 10.73
N HIS A 48 15.93 -1.39 10.90
CA HIS A 48 16.02 -2.43 9.87
C HIS A 48 14.67 -3.10 9.57
N VAL A 49 13.87 -3.33 10.62
CA VAL A 49 12.53 -3.94 10.50
C VAL A 49 11.57 -2.98 9.79
N VAL A 50 11.53 -1.71 10.20
CA VAL A 50 10.68 -0.67 9.58
C VAL A 50 11.02 -0.52 8.10
N ARG A 51 12.32 -0.42 7.75
CA ARG A 51 12.76 -0.35 6.35
C ARG A 51 12.38 -1.60 5.55
N ALA A 52 12.51 -2.79 6.13
CA ALA A 52 12.12 -4.03 5.46
C ALA A 52 10.61 -4.06 5.16
N MET A 53 9.78 -3.64 6.11
CA MET A 53 8.33 -3.52 5.93
C MET A 53 7.95 -2.48 4.87
N GLN A 54 8.58 -1.31 4.86
CA GLN A 54 8.37 -0.29 3.83
C GLN A 54 8.71 -0.81 2.43
N ASN A 55 9.86 -1.49 2.30
CA ASN A 55 10.27 -2.10 1.03
C ASN A 55 9.30 -3.18 0.57
N GLN A 56 8.80 -4.00 1.50
CA GLN A 56 7.79 -5.02 1.21
C GLN A 56 6.47 -4.39 0.76
N ASN A 57 6.02 -3.32 1.41
CA ASN A 57 4.82 -2.58 1.02
C ASN A 57 4.96 -1.97 -0.37
N ALA A 58 6.10 -1.35 -0.68
CA ALA A 58 6.38 -0.82 -2.02
C ALA A 58 6.34 -1.92 -3.10
N ARG A 59 6.97 -3.08 -2.81
CA ARG A 59 6.93 -4.25 -3.71
C ARG A 59 5.52 -4.79 -3.89
N ASN A 60 4.76 -4.94 -2.81
CA ASN A 60 3.38 -5.44 -2.84
C ASN A 60 2.47 -4.50 -3.62
N ASN A 61 2.59 -3.18 -3.42
CA ASN A 61 1.82 -2.18 -4.14
C ASN A 61 2.10 -2.22 -5.64
N TYR A 62 3.37 -2.36 -6.03
CA TYR A 62 3.75 -2.58 -7.43
C TYR A 62 3.09 -3.84 -8.00
N ARG A 63 3.23 -4.98 -7.30
CA ARG A 63 2.64 -6.27 -7.72
C ARG A 63 1.11 -6.20 -7.85
N TYR A 64 0.44 -5.54 -6.91
CA TYR A 64 -1.00 -5.31 -6.96
C TYR A 64 -1.39 -4.50 -8.21
N SER A 65 -0.68 -3.40 -8.48
CA SER A 65 -0.94 -2.56 -9.65
C SER A 65 -0.82 -3.32 -10.98
N GLU A 66 0.17 -4.23 -11.11
CA GLU A 66 0.36 -5.04 -12.30
C GLU A 66 -0.77 -6.05 -12.51
N VAL A 67 -1.18 -6.73 -11.43
CA VAL A 67 -2.28 -7.69 -11.45
C VAL A 67 -3.58 -6.99 -11.83
N VAL A 68 -3.89 -5.85 -11.19
CA VAL A 68 -5.09 -5.05 -11.50
C VAL A 68 -5.07 -4.55 -12.94
N ARG A 69 -3.92 -4.08 -13.44
CA ARG A 69 -3.78 -3.64 -14.84
C ARG A 69 -4.07 -4.79 -15.82
N LYS A 70 -3.54 -5.98 -15.54
CA LYS A 70 -3.77 -7.17 -16.39
C LYS A 70 -5.25 -7.56 -16.39
N ILE A 71 -5.86 -7.61 -15.21
CA ILE A 71 -7.28 -7.93 -15.03
C ILE A 71 -8.16 -6.93 -15.79
N ARG A 72 -7.95 -5.62 -15.59
CA ARG A 72 -8.69 -4.57 -16.32
C ARG A 72 -8.56 -4.71 -17.83
N ARG A 73 -7.34 -4.96 -18.33
CA ARG A 73 -7.11 -5.11 -19.77
C ARG A 73 -7.86 -6.31 -20.35
N SER A 74 -7.86 -7.45 -19.66
CA SER A 74 -8.60 -8.64 -20.08
C SER A 74 -10.11 -8.38 -20.10
N PHE A 75 -10.67 -7.79 -19.06
CA PHE A 75 -12.10 -7.44 -19.01
C PHE A 75 -12.52 -6.47 -20.13
N LEU A 76 -11.70 -5.46 -20.43
CA LEU A 76 -12.00 -4.50 -21.50
C LEU A 76 -12.03 -5.16 -22.88
N ILE A 77 -11.11 -6.09 -23.15
CA ILE A 77 -11.08 -6.83 -24.42
C ILE A 77 -12.31 -7.74 -24.54
N GLU A 78 -12.65 -8.45 -23.48
CA GLU A 78 -13.81 -9.37 -23.47
C GLU A 78 -15.13 -8.63 -23.70
N LEU A 79 -15.31 -7.46 -23.06
CA LEU A 79 -16.46 -6.59 -23.28
C LEU A 79 -16.55 -6.12 -24.75
N ALA A 80 -15.44 -5.68 -25.32
CA ALA A 80 -15.40 -5.17 -26.70
C ALA A 80 -15.76 -6.25 -27.73
N VAL A 81 -15.23 -7.46 -27.55
CA VAL A 81 -15.56 -8.61 -28.41
C VAL A 81 -17.03 -9.00 -28.26
N GLY A 82 -17.54 -9.06 -27.02
CA GLY A 82 -18.96 -9.34 -26.77
C GLY A 82 -19.90 -8.34 -27.43
N ALA A 83 -19.60 -7.03 -27.34
CA ALA A 83 -20.38 -5.98 -27.98
C ALA A 83 -20.38 -6.08 -29.52
N ALA A 84 -19.25 -6.43 -30.12
CA ALA A 84 -19.15 -6.62 -31.57
C ALA A 84 -19.99 -7.80 -32.06
N VAL A 85 -19.92 -8.95 -31.36
CA VAL A 85 -20.73 -10.14 -31.69
C VAL A 85 -22.22 -9.86 -31.54
N PHE A 86 -22.61 -9.19 -30.45
CA PHE A 86 -23.98 -8.80 -30.19
C PHE A 86 -24.53 -7.88 -31.31
N SER A 87 -23.75 -6.87 -31.69
CA SER A 87 -24.12 -5.93 -32.76
C SER A 87 -24.32 -6.65 -34.11
N PHE A 88 -23.44 -7.61 -34.44
CA PHE A 88 -23.56 -8.40 -35.66
C PHE A 88 -24.81 -9.29 -35.65
N ALA A 89 -25.08 -9.97 -34.54
CA ALA A 89 -26.28 -10.79 -34.38
C ALA A 89 -27.56 -9.96 -34.52
N CYS A 90 -27.63 -8.78 -33.89
CA CYS A 90 -28.76 -7.86 -34.05
C CYS A 90 -28.97 -7.44 -35.51
N ALA A 91 -27.90 -7.08 -36.23
CA ALA A 91 -28.00 -6.69 -37.64
C ALA A 91 -28.52 -7.83 -38.52
N ALA A 92 -28.06 -9.07 -38.29
CA ALA A 92 -28.53 -10.26 -39.01
C ALA A 92 -30.02 -10.53 -38.75
N LEU A 93 -30.47 -10.43 -37.49
CA LEU A 93 -31.88 -10.60 -37.12
C LEU A 93 -32.78 -9.55 -37.78
N ILE A 94 -32.36 -8.28 -37.80
CA ILE A 94 -33.11 -7.21 -38.48
C ILE A 94 -33.22 -7.50 -39.98
N LYS A 95 -32.12 -7.94 -40.62
CA LYS A 95 -32.12 -8.29 -42.05
C LYS A 95 -33.05 -9.45 -42.38
N LEU A 96 -33.16 -10.44 -41.49
CA LEU A 96 -34.09 -11.56 -41.64
C LEU A 96 -35.54 -11.08 -41.50
N ALA A 97 -35.84 -10.27 -40.48
CA ALA A 97 -37.19 -9.73 -40.26
C ALA A 97 -37.66 -8.80 -41.39
N SER A 98 -36.77 -8.09 -42.07
CA SER A 98 -37.12 -7.21 -43.20
C SER A 98 -37.33 -7.93 -44.55
N ARG A 99 -37.09 -9.25 -44.59
CA ARG A 99 -37.19 -10.07 -45.82
C ARG A 99 -38.56 -10.74 -45.97
N GLU A 100 -39.38 -10.70 -44.93
CA GLU A 100 -40.78 -11.16 -44.88
C GLU A 100 -41.72 -10.03 -45.29
#